data_AF-A0A7S3TQN7-F1
#
_entry.id   AF-A0A7S3TQN7-F1
#
_cell.length_a   1.000
_cell.length_b   1.000
_cell.length_c   1.000
_cell.angle_alpha   90.00
_cell.angle_beta   90.00
_cell.angle_gamma   90.00
#
_symmetry.space_group_name_H-M   'P 1'
#
loop_
_entity.id
_entity.type
_entity.pdbx_description
1 polymer ?
#
loop_
_entity_poly.entity_id
_entity_poly.type
_entity_poly.pdbx_seq_one_letter_code
_entity_poly.pdbx_strand_id
1 'polypeptide(L)'
;VVLTKTGVGGTLSTEVVMPVGLTATDGQAEVVRLIAKGETEEAVTAAKQCLEKCGDVAEKDTEQVLAMITVSRAYLANNEVLEALLTAEDAAKKCEVMDDGVLEAKTLLTVAECHRTAGNMAEAAKVLRRALAS
;
A
#
# COMPACT_ATOMS: atom_id res chain seq x y z
N VAL A 1 -4.35 -10.51 24.59
CA VAL A 1 -3.17 -11.06 25.28
C VAL A 1 -1.96 -10.68 24.44
N VAL A 2 -1.21 -9.66 24.86
CA VAL A 2 0.08 -9.31 24.24
C VAL A 2 1.12 -9.51 25.34
N LEU A 3 1.92 -10.56 25.19
CA LEU A 3 2.99 -10.90 26.11
C LEU A 3 4.21 -10.07 25.72
N THR A 4 4.54 -9.06 26.52
CA THR A 4 5.87 -8.43 26.47
C THR A 4 6.84 -9.34 27.22
N LYS A 5 7.80 -9.94 26.52
CA LYS A 5 8.96 -10.57 27.15
C LYS A 5 10.25 -9.89 26.69
N THR A 6 11.01 -9.48 27.69
CA THR A 6 12.34 -8.89 27.65
C THR A 6 13.40 -9.92 27.24
N GLY A 7 14.42 -9.51 26.48
CA GLY A 7 15.59 -10.36 26.19
C GLY A 7 16.53 -9.91 25.06
N VAL A 8 17.53 -9.11 25.42
CA VAL A 8 18.96 -9.13 25.00
C VAL A 8 19.34 -9.70 23.61
N GLY A 9 19.92 -8.84 22.75
CA GLY A 9 21.11 -9.22 21.96
C GLY A 9 20.93 -9.93 20.61
N GLY A 10 19.76 -9.82 19.99
CA GLY A 10 19.55 -10.11 18.58
C GLY A 10 18.53 -9.11 18.06
N THR A 11 18.60 -8.71 16.80
CA THR A 11 17.54 -7.91 16.17
C THR A 11 16.23 -8.64 16.40
N LEU A 12 15.41 -8.13 17.32
CA LEU A 12 14.07 -8.62 17.57
C LEU A 12 13.28 -8.28 16.31
N SER A 13 13.18 -9.23 15.37
CA SER A 13 12.11 -9.21 14.36
C SER A 13 10.81 -9.28 15.15
N THR A 14 10.30 -8.10 15.47
CA THR A 14 9.04 -7.95 16.18
C THR A 14 8.02 -8.32 15.12
N GLU A 15 7.45 -9.53 15.24
CA GLU A 15 6.49 -10.02 14.25
C GLU A 15 5.37 -8.99 14.09
N VAL A 16 5.27 -8.39 12.91
CA VAL A 16 4.22 -7.42 12.62
C VAL A 16 2.91 -8.18 12.54
N VAL A 17 1.99 -7.89 13.45
CA VAL A 17 0.65 -8.49 13.48
C VAL A 17 -0.39 -7.38 13.54
N MET A 18 -1.03 -7.10 12.41
CA MET A 18 -2.12 -6.14 12.32
C MET A 18 -3.39 -6.71 13.00
N PRO A 19 -4.15 -5.93 13.79
CA PRO A 19 -5.44 -6.38 14.35
C PRO A 19 -6.49 -6.69 13.25
N VAL A 20 -7.51 -7.48 13.60
CA VAL A 20 -8.68 -7.71 12.75
C VAL A 20 -9.63 -6.51 12.84
N GLY A 21 -10.32 -6.16 11.75
CA GLY A 21 -11.25 -5.02 11.70
C GLY A 21 -10.55 -3.66 11.55
N LEU A 22 -9.32 -3.64 11.05
CA LEU A 22 -8.60 -2.41 10.72
C LEU A 22 -9.15 -1.78 9.45
N THR A 23 -9.16 -0.45 9.42
CA THR A 23 -9.30 0.31 8.18
C THR A 23 -7.97 0.32 7.43
N ALA A 24 -8.03 0.53 6.11
CA ALA A 24 -6.88 0.78 5.27
C ALA A 24 -6.08 1.99 5.75
N THR A 25 -6.75 2.98 6.36
CA THR A 25 -6.08 4.15 6.95
C THR A 25 -5.21 3.80 8.15
N ASP A 26 -5.67 2.89 9.02
CA ASP A 26 -4.88 2.42 10.16
C ASP A 26 -3.64 1.64 9.68
N GLY A 27 -3.83 0.77 8.67
CA GLY A 27 -2.73 0.04 8.05
C GLY A 27 -1.73 0.97 7.34
N GLN A 28 -2.23 2.01 6.67
CA GLN A 28 -1.39 3.01 6.01
C GLN A 28 -0.50 3.75 7.01
N ALA A 29 -1.04 4.15 8.18
CA ALA A 29 -0.27 4.84 9.21
C ALA A 29 0.90 3.99 9.72
N GLU A 30 0.65 2.70 9.95
CA GLU A 30 1.67 1.75 10.38
C GLU A 30 2.76 1.57 9.33
N VAL A 31 2.37 1.36 8.08
CA VAL A 31 3.29 1.20 6.95
C VAL A 31 4.19 2.43 6.78
N VAL A 32 3.62 3.64 6.87
CA VAL A 32 4.41 4.88 6.81
C VAL A 32 5.42 4.97 7.95
N ARG A 33 5.02 4.57 9.17
CA ARG A 33 5.91 4.55 10.33
C ARG A 33 7.07 3.57 10.14
N LEU A 34 6.81 2.37 9.63
CA LEU A 34 7.83 1.35 9.35
C LEU A 34 8.81 1.84 8.27
N ILE A 35 8.30 2.38 7.17
CA ILE A 35 9.12 2.98 6.10
C ILE A 35 10.02 4.09 6.64
N ALA A 36 9.49 4.97 7.51
CA ALA A 36 10.26 6.06 8.10
C ALA A 36 11.42 5.58 8.99
N LYS A 37 11.34 4.36 9.51
CA LYS A 37 12.42 3.70 10.26
C LYS A 37 13.39 2.91 9.38
N GLY A 38 13.08 2.75 8.10
CA GLY A 38 13.81 1.85 7.19
C GLY A 38 13.44 0.38 7.34
N GLU A 39 12.37 0.06 8.08
CA GLU A 39 11.83 -1.28 8.31
C GLU A 39 10.94 -1.68 7.10
N THR A 40 11.54 -1.77 5.90
CA THR A 40 10.79 -1.87 4.63
C THR A 40 10.18 -3.25 4.39
N GLU A 41 10.83 -4.32 4.84
CA GLU A 41 10.27 -5.69 4.80
C GLU A 41 9.08 -5.84 5.76
N GLU A 42 9.20 -5.28 6.97
CA GLU A 42 8.09 -5.18 7.91
C GLU A 42 6.92 -4.37 7.33
N ALA A 43 7.21 -3.27 6.62
CA ALA A 43 6.20 -2.45 5.98
C ALA A 43 5.40 -3.25 4.92
N VAL A 44 6.08 -4.06 4.10
CA VAL A 44 5.43 -4.94 3.12
C VAL A 44 4.53 -5.97 3.83
N THR A 45 5.02 -6.57 4.90
CA THR A 45 4.25 -7.54 5.70
C THR A 45 3.01 -6.89 6.31
N ALA A 46 3.15 -5.71 6.92
CA ALA A 46 2.05 -4.94 7.49
C ALA A 46 0.97 -4.61 6.44
N ALA A 47 1.40 -4.15 5.27
CA ALA A 47 0.50 -3.76 4.19
C ALA A 47 -0.30 -4.95 3.65
N LYS A 48 0.35 -6.11 3.46
CA LYS A 48 -0.32 -7.35 3.01
C LYS A 48 -1.36 -7.83 4.02
N GLN A 49 -1.02 -7.81 5.31
CA GLN A 49 -1.95 -8.16 6.37
C GLN A 49 -3.13 -7.20 6.45
N CYS A 50 -2.89 -5.89 6.20
CA CYS A 50 -3.96 -4.91 6.11
C CYS A 50 -4.93 -5.28 4.98
N LEU A 51 -4.42 -5.51 3.76
CA LEU A 51 -5.24 -5.90 2.60
C LEU A 51 -6.07 -7.17 2.85
N GLU A 52 -5.50 -8.18 3.51
CA GLU A 52 -6.21 -9.40 3.89
C GLU A 52 -7.35 -9.15 4.89
N LYS A 53 -7.14 -8.22 5.83
CA LYS A 53 -8.05 -7.97 6.96
C LYS A 53 -9.09 -6.88 6.72
N CYS A 54 -9.00 -6.12 5.62
CA CYS A 54 -10.00 -5.14 5.18
C CYS A 54 -11.34 -5.77 4.71
N GLY A 55 -11.58 -7.06 4.95
CA GLY A 55 -12.71 -7.82 4.39
C GLY A 55 -14.10 -7.53 4.99
N ASP A 56 -14.16 -6.90 6.17
CA ASP A 56 -15.37 -6.79 7.02
C ASP A 56 -15.88 -5.34 7.21
N VAL A 57 -15.44 -4.41 6.37
CA VAL A 57 -15.83 -2.98 6.41
C VAL A 57 -16.94 -2.66 5.40
N ALA A 58 -17.79 -1.67 5.74
CA ALA A 58 -18.97 -1.30 4.94
C ALA A 58 -18.63 -0.84 3.51
N GLU A 59 -17.48 -0.18 3.33
CA GLU A 59 -16.96 0.27 2.03
C GLU A 59 -15.82 -0.64 1.55
N LYS A 60 -16.08 -1.94 1.55
CA LYS A 60 -15.07 -2.98 1.27
C LYS A 60 -14.27 -2.73 -0.01
N ASP A 61 -14.89 -2.23 -1.08
CA ASP A 61 -14.18 -1.97 -2.34
C ASP A 61 -13.21 -0.79 -2.22
N THR A 62 -13.64 0.32 -1.62
CA THR A 62 -12.80 1.50 -1.31
C THR A 62 -11.64 1.12 -0.39
N GLU A 63 -11.95 0.41 0.68
CA GLU A 63 -10.96 -0.06 1.66
C GLU A 63 -9.94 -1.00 1.01
N GLN A 64 -10.40 -1.91 0.15
CA GLN A 64 -9.51 -2.79 -0.59
C GLN A 64 -8.58 -2.01 -1.54
N VAL A 65 -9.09 -1.03 -2.30
CA VAL A 65 -8.26 -0.20 -3.19
C VAL A 65 -7.23 0.61 -2.39
N LEU A 66 -7.63 1.22 -1.27
CA LEU A 66 -6.71 1.95 -0.38
C LEU A 66 -5.63 1.04 0.22
N ALA A 67 -6.00 -0.19 0.59
CA ALA A 67 -5.04 -1.18 1.08
C ALA A 67 -4.07 -1.62 -0.04
N MET A 68 -4.55 -1.81 -1.27
CA MET A 68 -3.69 -2.11 -2.42
C MET A 68 -2.70 -0.97 -2.73
N ILE A 69 -3.14 0.29 -2.68
CA ILE A 69 -2.24 1.46 -2.78
C ILE A 69 -1.16 1.39 -1.69
N THR A 70 -1.54 1.04 -0.46
CA THR A 70 -0.61 0.92 0.66
C THR A 70 0.41 -0.19 0.43
N VAL A 71 -0.01 -1.35 -0.07
CA VAL A 71 0.88 -2.46 -0.46
C VAL A 71 1.85 -2.03 -1.56
N SER A 72 1.38 -1.36 -2.60
CA SER A 72 2.24 -0.86 -3.67
C SER A 72 3.32 0.10 -3.15
N ARG A 73 2.96 1.03 -2.27
CA ARG A 73 3.93 1.96 -1.65
C ARG A 73 4.95 1.25 -0.76
N ALA A 74 4.53 0.21 -0.04
CA ALA A 74 5.45 -0.60 0.75
C ALA A 74 6.45 -1.34 -0.14
N TYR A 75 5.98 -1.92 -1.25
CA TYR A 75 6.85 -2.54 -2.25
C TYR A 75 7.84 -1.54 -2.86
N LEU A 76 7.42 -0.32 -3.20
CA LEU A 76 8.34 0.72 -3.68
C LEU A 76 9.41 1.06 -2.64
N ALA A 77 9.03 1.20 -1.37
CA ALA A 77 9.99 1.46 -0.30
C ALA A 77 10.98 0.30 -0.13
N ASN A 78 10.54 -0.93 -0.36
CA ASN A 78 11.38 -2.14 -0.34
C ASN A 78 12.12 -2.41 -1.66
N ASN A 79 12.06 -1.48 -2.63
CA ASN A 79 12.67 -1.61 -3.96
C ASN A 79 12.14 -2.79 -4.81
N GLU A 80 10.96 -3.31 -4.49
CA GLU A 80 10.21 -4.34 -5.21
C GLU A 80 9.33 -3.68 -6.28
N VAL A 81 9.95 -3.07 -7.29
CA VAL A 81 9.29 -2.16 -8.24
C VAL A 81 8.25 -2.86 -9.12
N LEU A 82 8.48 -4.12 -9.49
CA LEU A 82 7.56 -4.87 -10.34
C LEU A 82 6.28 -5.23 -9.59
N GLU A 83 6.42 -5.71 -8.36
CA GLU A 83 5.33 -6.05 -7.45
C GLU A 83 4.51 -4.81 -7.10
N ALA A 84 5.18 -3.67 -6.89
CA ALA A 84 4.54 -2.38 -6.68
C ALA A 84 3.66 -1.98 -7.87
N LEU A 85 4.19 -2.08 -9.10
CA LEU A 85 3.49 -1.70 -10.31
C LEU A 85 2.27 -2.60 -10.55
N LEU A 86 2.44 -3.92 -10.47
CA LEU A 86 1.34 -4.88 -10.64
C LEU A 86 0.20 -4.60 -9.66
N THR A 87 0.54 -4.36 -8.38
CA THR A 87 -0.45 -4.06 -7.35
C THR A 87 -1.18 -2.74 -7.62
N ALA A 88 -0.46 -1.70 -8.07
CA ALA A 88 -1.05 -0.40 -8.39
C ALA A 88 -1.96 -0.47 -9.63
N GLU A 89 -1.58 -1.23 -10.66
CA GLU A 89 -2.39 -1.42 -11.86
C GLU A 89 -3.69 -2.19 -11.55
N ASP A 90 -3.61 -3.22 -10.70
CA ASP A 90 -4.81 -3.94 -10.26
C ASP A 90 -5.74 -3.06 -9.41
N ALA A 91 -5.17 -2.19 -8.58
CA ALA A 91 -5.96 -1.18 -7.85
C ALA A 91 -6.65 -0.21 -8.82
N ALA A 92 -5.95 0.23 -9.87
CA ALA A 92 -6.50 1.15 -10.86
C ALA A 92 -7.67 0.51 -11.63
N LYS A 93 -7.52 -0.75 -12.08
CA LYS A 93 -8.61 -1.50 -12.75
C LYS A 93 -9.83 -1.64 -11.85
N LYS A 94 -9.63 -1.89 -10.54
CA LYS A 94 -10.72 -1.97 -9.58
C LYS A 94 -11.40 -0.62 -9.37
N CYS A 95 -10.64 0.47 -9.40
CA CYS A 95 -11.16 1.82 -9.24
C CYS A 95 -11.92 2.34 -10.48
N GLU A 96 -11.65 1.85 -11.70
CA GLU A 96 -12.32 2.28 -12.94
C GLU A 96 -13.84 2.05 -12.94
N VAL A 97 -14.34 1.13 -12.11
CA VAL A 97 -15.77 0.85 -11.95
C VAL A 97 -16.37 1.51 -10.70
N MET A 98 -15.56 2.26 -9.97
CA MET A 98 -15.97 3.03 -8.80
C MET A 98 -16.21 4.48 -9.25
N ASP A 99 -17.38 5.03 -8.99
CA ASP A 99 -17.72 6.44 -9.30
C ASP A 99 -17.06 7.40 -8.29
N ASP A 100 -15.75 7.27 -8.12
CA ASP A 100 -14.93 8.03 -7.18
C ASP A 100 -13.65 8.52 -7.87
N GLY A 101 -13.73 9.71 -8.48
CA GLY A 101 -12.61 10.35 -9.16
C GLY A 101 -11.44 10.69 -8.24
N VAL A 102 -11.69 10.89 -6.94
CA VAL A 102 -10.61 11.15 -5.96
C VAL A 102 -9.79 9.89 -5.72
N LEU A 103 -10.47 8.76 -5.54
CA LEU A 103 -9.81 7.46 -5.41
C LEU A 103 -9.11 7.07 -6.71
N GLU A 104 -9.71 7.35 -7.87
CA GLU A 104 -9.08 7.08 -9.17
C GLU A 104 -7.79 7.89 -9.33
N ALA A 105 -7.84 9.21 -9.09
CA ALA A 105 -6.68 10.08 -9.16
C ALA A 105 -5.56 9.61 -8.23
N LYS A 106 -5.89 9.27 -6.97
CA LYS A 106 -4.92 8.75 -5.98
C LYS A 106 -4.27 7.44 -6.43
N THR A 107 -5.06 6.55 -7.02
CA THR A 107 -4.58 5.26 -7.52
C THR A 107 -3.66 5.45 -8.73
N LEU A 108 -4.04 6.32 -9.67
CA LEU A 108 -3.24 6.66 -10.85
C LEU A 108 -1.93 7.36 -10.47
N LEU A 109 -1.91 8.22 -9.45
CA LEU A 109 -0.68 8.79 -8.91
C LEU A 109 0.29 7.68 -8.46
N THR A 110 -0.22 6.64 -7.79
CA THR A 110 0.59 5.50 -7.33
C THR A 110 1.16 4.70 -8.52
N VAL A 111 0.36 4.47 -9.57
CA VAL A 111 0.85 3.83 -10.82
C VAL A 111 1.94 4.68 -11.48
N ALA A 112 1.76 5.99 -11.54
CA ALA A 112 2.76 6.90 -12.11
C ALA A 112 4.07 6.90 -11.30
N GLU A 113 4.00 6.85 -9.97
CA GLU A 113 5.17 6.70 -9.10
C GLU A 113 5.92 5.39 -9.35
N CYS A 114 5.21 4.29 -9.58
CA CYS A 114 5.80 3.01 -9.95
C CYS A 114 6.56 3.10 -11.28
N HIS A 115 5.92 3.64 -12.33
CA HIS A 115 6.58 3.84 -13.62
C HIS A 115 7.80 4.75 -13.53
N ARG A 116 7.70 5.86 -12.76
CA ARG A 116 8.84 6.77 -12.54
C ARG A 116 10.01 6.03 -11.88
N THR A 117 9.73 5.20 -10.87
CA THR A 117 10.74 4.41 -10.15
C THR A 117 11.37 3.35 -11.06
N ALA A 118 10.59 2.76 -11.96
CA ALA A 118 11.07 1.84 -13.00
C ALA A 118 11.84 2.54 -14.15
N GLY A 119 11.95 3.88 -14.16
CA GLY A 119 12.56 4.65 -15.24
C GLY A 119 11.66 4.86 -16.48
N ASN A 120 10.40 4.42 -16.43
CA ASN A 120 9.42 4.51 -17.50
C ASN A 120 8.73 5.89 -17.53
N MET A 121 9.51 6.95 -17.76
CA MET A 121 9.05 8.35 -17.65
C MET A 121 7.89 8.71 -18.60
N ALA A 122 7.86 8.11 -19.80
CA ALA A 122 6.80 8.36 -20.78
C ALA A 122 5.44 7.83 -20.28
N GLU A 123 5.40 6.60 -19.74
CA GLU A 123 4.17 6.03 -19.18
C GLU A 123 3.78 6.76 -17.89
N ALA A 124 4.74 7.10 -17.02
CA ALA A 124 4.46 7.92 -15.83
C ALA A 124 3.74 9.24 -16.20
N ALA A 125 4.24 9.95 -17.21
CA ALA A 125 3.61 11.19 -17.68
C ALA A 125 2.23 10.98 -18.30
N LYS A 126 2.01 9.87 -19.00
CA LYS A 126 0.70 9.51 -19.57
C LYS A 126 -0.32 9.24 -18.46
N VAL A 127 0.06 8.47 -17.44
CA VAL A 127 -0.79 8.15 -16.30
C VAL A 127 -1.12 9.41 -15.47
N LEU A 128 -0.14 10.30 -15.24
CA LEU A 128 -0.37 11.57 -14.55
C LEU A 128 -1.40 12.46 -15.25
N ARG A 129 -1.40 12.50 -16.59
CA ARG A 129 -2.43 13.25 -17.34
C ARG A 129 -3.82 12.65 -17.14
N ARG A 130 -3.92 11.33 -17.01
CA ARG A 130 -5.17 10.63 -16.70
C ARG A 130 -5.65 10.98 -15.29
N ALA A 131 -4.75 10.95 -14.30
CA ALA A 131 -5.06 11.32 -12.91
C ALA A 131 -5.56 12.77 -12.75
N LEU A 132 -5.07 13.69 -13.58
CA LEU A 132 -5.53 15.09 -13.60
C LEU A 132 -6.88 15.29 -14.30
N ALA A 133 -7.37 14.28 -15.02
CA ALA A 133 -8.63 14.30 -15.75
C ALA A 133 -9.75 13.52 -15.04
N SER A 134 -9.43 12.80 -13.96
CA SER A 134 -10.35 12.11 -13.05
C SER A 134 -11.20 13.08 -12.23
#